data_AF-K0MA79-F1
#
_entry.id   AF-K0MA79-F1
#
_cell.length_a   1.000
_cell.length_b   1.000
_cell.length_c   1.000
_cell.angle_alpha   90.00
_cell.angle_beta   90.00
_cell.angle_gamma   90.00
#
_symmetry.space_group_name_H-M   'P 1'
#
loop_
_entity.id
_entity.type
_entity.pdbx_description
1 polymer ?
#
loop_
_entity_poly.entity_id
_entity_poly.type
_entity_poly.pdbx_seq_one_letter_code
_entity_poly.pdbx_strand_id
1 'polypeptide(L)'
;MIQQPLNAHWGRTFRARYRQEAEAHADRFLMEFYRDMDYTGQHIEDQVDLMEAMLIRTKIIEYSSQKSSQAKMTALVQFMHEEMSTLMLRELIVCADILCQGGRSQLSQKLNALHDKPAPLAVLRNCAWDLYLLRSMDRMSNTSSQAGLGEFYVANLITFDRDLADTLRLAELRAYALHRSSPMYFPVYNESLDSWLKARVGEKRMSQLGEFFMEDGINQRARRRSHSHIRALLEEDRRTLIDLFARKKSGQT
;
A
#
# COMPACT_ATOMS: atom_id res chain seq x y z
N MET A 1 -23.78 -29.59 -30.81
CA MET A 1 -22.61 -30.29 -31.41
C MET A 1 -22.57 -29.94 -32.90
N ILE A 2 -21.43 -29.51 -33.46
CA ILE A 2 -21.35 -29.13 -34.88
C ILE A 2 -21.42 -30.40 -35.74
N GLN A 3 -22.55 -30.62 -36.40
CA GLN A 3 -22.78 -31.78 -37.27
C GLN A 3 -22.22 -31.53 -38.67
N GLN A 4 -20.89 -31.56 -38.79
CA GLN A 4 -20.17 -31.46 -40.06
C GLN A 4 -18.99 -32.45 -40.06
N PRO A 5 -18.46 -32.86 -41.23
CA PRO A 5 -17.32 -33.77 -41.32
C PRO A 5 -16.07 -33.21 -40.61
N LEU A 6 -15.34 -34.05 -39.88
CA LEU A 6 -14.12 -33.69 -39.16
C LEU A 6 -12.98 -33.36 -40.14
N ASN A 7 -12.89 -32.10 -40.55
CA ASN A 7 -11.89 -31.58 -41.49
C ASN A 7 -11.31 -30.24 -41.01
N ALA A 8 -10.38 -29.65 -41.78
CA ALA A 8 -9.74 -28.39 -41.42
C ALA A 8 -10.75 -27.22 -41.26
N HIS A 9 -11.87 -27.24 -41.99
CA HIS A 9 -12.94 -26.26 -41.86
C HIS A 9 -13.69 -26.47 -40.53
N TRP A 10 -14.08 -27.70 -40.21
CA TRP A 10 -14.68 -28.05 -38.91
C TRP A 10 -13.81 -27.62 -37.74
N GLY A 11 -12.48 -27.86 -37.81
CA GLY A 11 -11.54 -27.45 -36.75
C GLY A 11 -11.47 -25.94 -36.54
N ARG A 12 -11.59 -25.14 -37.61
CA ARG A 12 -11.69 -23.67 -37.51
C ARG A 12 -13.02 -23.25 -36.88
N THR A 13 -14.12 -23.81 -37.35
CA THR A 13 -15.48 -23.50 -36.86
C THR A 13 -15.66 -23.90 -35.39
N PHE A 14 -15.14 -25.06 -34.99
CA PHE A 14 -15.13 -25.52 -33.61
C PHE A 14 -14.35 -24.54 -32.71
N ARG A 15 -13.09 -24.25 -33.03
CA ARG A 15 -12.28 -23.32 -32.21
C ARG A 15 -12.87 -21.92 -32.14
N ALA A 16 -13.44 -21.40 -33.23
CA ALA A 16 -14.09 -20.09 -33.24
C ALA A 16 -15.32 -20.07 -32.34
N ARG A 17 -16.18 -21.09 -32.41
CA ARG A 17 -17.36 -21.21 -31.56
C ARG A 17 -17.00 -21.30 -30.07
N TYR A 18 -16.08 -22.19 -29.70
CA TYR A 18 -15.69 -22.34 -28.29
C TYR A 18 -14.93 -21.12 -27.76
N ARG A 19 -14.18 -20.41 -28.62
CA ARG A 19 -13.61 -19.11 -28.27
C ARG A 19 -14.71 -18.10 -27.95
N GLN A 20 -15.69 -17.93 -28.83
CA GLN A 20 -16.80 -17.01 -28.60
C GLN A 20 -17.62 -17.38 -27.35
N GLU A 21 -17.87 -18.67 -27.13
CA GLU A 21 -18.57 -19.14 -25.93
C GLU A 21 -17.75 -18.85 -24.65
N ALA A 22 -16.42 -19.04 -24.69
CA ALA A 22 -15.53 -18.72 -23.57
C ALA A 22 -15.43 -17.21 -23.32
N GLU A 23 -15.28 -16.39 -24.37
CA GLU A 23 -15.28 -14.92 -24.30
C GLU A 23 -16.60 -14.41 -23.73
N ALA A 24 -17.74 -14.86 -24.25
CA ALA A 24 -19.06 -14.45 -23.74
C ALA A 24 -19.31 -14.92 -22.29
N HIS A 25 -18.74 -16.06 -21.88
CA HIS A 25 -18.78 -16.50 -20.49
C HIS A 25 -17.89 -15.62 -19.60
N ALA A 26 -16.67 -15.30 -20.04
CA ALA A 26 -15.78 -14.38 -19.35
C ALA A 26 -16.39 -12.99 -19.21
N ASP A 27 -17.04 -12.46 -20.25
CA ASP A 27 -17.71 -11.15 -20.22
C ASP A 27 -18.86 -11.14 -19.20
N ARG A 28 -19.69 -12.18 -19.17
CA ARG A 28 -20.75 -12.30 -18.15
C ARG A 28 -20.18 -12.39 -16.74
N PHE A 29 -19.15 -13.22 -16.56
CA PHE A 29 -18.48 -13.38 -15.27
C PHE A 29 -17.87 -12.06 -14.80
N LEU A 30 -17.18 -11.33 -15.68
CA LEU A 30 -16.62 -10.01 -15.38
C LEU A 30 -17.71 -8.99 -15.07
N MET A 31 -18.80 -8.97 -15.83
CA MET A 31 -19.93 -8.06 -15.60
C MET A 31 -20.59 -8.31 -14.24
N GLU A 32 -20.83 -9.57 -13.88
CA GLU A 32 -21.35 -9.95 -12.56
C GLU A 32 -20.35 -9.58 -11.46
N PHE A 33 -19.07 -9.89 -11.65
CA PHE A 33 -18.01 -9.49 -10.73
C PHE A 33 -17.94 -7.97 -10.52
N TYR A 34 -18.02 -7.16 -11.58
CA TYR A 34 -18.02 -5.70 -11.48
C TYR A 34 -19.27 -5.15 -10.82
N ARG A 35 -20.43 -5.78 -11.03
CA ARG A 35 -21.69 -5.40 -10.37
C ARG A 35 -21.69 -5.74 -8.88
N ASP A 36 -21.08 -6.87 -8.52
CA ASP A 36 -21.06 -7.39 -7.16
C ASP A 36 -19.83 -6.90 -6.37
N MET A 37 -18.87 -6.24 -7.03
CA MET A 37 -17.75 -5.57 -6.37
C MET A 37 -18.24 -4.30 -5.64
N ASP A 38 -18.24 -4.39 -4.31
CA ASP A 38 -18.44 -3.25 -3.38
C ASP A 38 -17.26 -2.25 -3.37
N TYR A 39 -16.28 -2.42 -4.27
CA TYR A 39 -15.16 -1.51 -4.48
C TYR A 39 -15.51 -0.47 -5.52
N THR A 40 -16.09 0.64 -5.07
CA THR A 40 -16.20 1.83 -5.92
C THR A 40 -14.82 2.40 -6.22
N GLY A 41 -14.68 3.11 -7.35
CA GLY A 41 -13.47 3.89 -7.63
C GLY A 41 -13.09 4.81 -6.47
N GLN A 42 -14.08 5.36 -5.76
CA GLN A 42 -13.83 6.19 -4.58
C GLN A 42 -13.14 5.43 -3.44
N HIS A 43 -13.52 4.17 -3.18
CA HIS A 43 -12.85 3.37 -2.14
C HIS A 43 -11.39 3.11 -2.48
N ILE A 44 -11.09 2.89 -3.76
CA ILE A 44 -9.72 2.74 -4.26
C ILE A 44 -8.96 4.04 -4.03
N GLU A 45 -9.50 5.18 -4.47
CA GLU A 45 -8.89 6.50 -4.28
C GLU A 45 -8.63 6.79 -2.79
N ASP A 46 -9.57 6.47 -1.90
CA ASP A 46 -9.42 6.68 -0.47
C ASP A 46 -8.28 5.82 0.14
N GLN A 47 -8.00 4.64 -0.42
CA GLN A 47 -6.85 3.84 -0.01
C GLN A 47 -5.54 4.39 -0.56
N VAL A 48 -5.53 4.88 -1.80
CA VAL A 48 -4.34 5.52 -2.38
C VAL A 48 -4.03 6.82 -1.65
N ASP A 49 -5.04 7.59 -1.23
CA ASP A 49 -4.89 8.79 -0.40
C ASP A 49 -4.16 8.49 0.92
N LEU A 50 -4.45 7.34 1.56
CA LEU A 50 -3.71 6.88 2.74
C LEU A 50 -2.23 6.61 2.41
N MET A 51 -1.95 5.92 1.31
CA MET A 51 -0.57 5.63 0.89
C MET A 51 0.19 6.92 0.60
N GLU A 52 -0.45 7.87 -0.08
CA GLU A 52 0.16 9.14 -0.43
C GLU A 52 0.39 10.02 0.81
N ALA A 53 -0.56 10.09 1.75
CA ALA A 53 -0.41 10.84 2.99
C ALA A 53 0.82 10.37 3.78
N MET A 54 1.03 9.04 3.87
CA MET A 54 2.22 8.45 4.47
C MET A 54 3.52 8.89 3.77
N LEU A 55 3.55 8.82 2.44
CA LEU A 55 4.73 9.20 1.65
C LEU A 55 5.03 10.70 1.75
N ILE A 56 4.01 11.56 1.66
CA ILE A 56 4.19 13.01 1.75
C ILE A 56 4.67 13.40 3.13
N ARG A 57 4.04 12.92 4.20
CA ARG A 57 4.51 13.22 5.56
C ARG A 57 5.94 12.73 5.78
N THR A 58 6.30 11.56 5.25
CA THR A 58 7.69 11.08 5.28
C THR A 58 8.65 12.08 4.62
N LYS A 59 8.32 12.60 3.43
CA LYS A 59 9.15 13.61 2.76
C LYS A 59 9.17 14.94 3.51
N ILE A 60 8.06 15.38 4.09
CA ILE A 60 8.03 16.58 4.95
C ILE A 60 9.00 16.40 6.12
N ILE A 61 8.94 15.29 6.84
CA ILE A 61 9.84 14.98 7.96
C ILE A 61 11.30 14.93 7.49
N GLU A 62 11.56 14.32 6.34
CA GLU A 62 12.90 14.22 5.76
C GLU A 62 13.50 15.60 5.47
N TYR A 63 12.74 16.49 4.82
CA TYR A 63 13.21 17.81 4.39
C TYR A 63 13.19 18.86 5.49
N SER A 64 12.23 18.82 6.42
CA SER A 64 12.05 19.85 7.44
C SER A 64 12.88 19.62 8.70
N SER A 65 13.38 18.41 8.92
CA SER A 65 14.02 18.03 10.18
C SER A 65 15.50 17.69 10.02
N GLN A 66 16.34 18.29 10.87
CA GLN A 66 17.75 17.91 11.05
C GLN A 66 17.94 16.88 12.18
N LYS A 67 16.85 16.34 12.74
CA LYS A 67 16.92 15.33 13.80
C LYS A 67 17.45 14.00 13.26
N SER A 68 17.91 13.13 14.16
CA SER A 68 18.37 11.78 13.80
C SER A 68 17.26 10.94 13.15
N SER A 69 17.64 9.95 12.34
CA SER A 69 16.68 9.02 11.72
C SER A 69 15.76 8.36 12.73
N GLN A 70 16.25 8.05 13.94
CA GLN A 70 15.41 7.52 15.02
C GLN A 70 14.28 8.47 15.42
N ALA A 71 14.58 9.76 15.57
CA ALA A 71 13.58 10.76 15.91
C ALA A 71 12.59 10.99 14.75
N LYS A 72 13.08 10.95 13.50
CA LYS A 72 12.22 11.03 12.30
C LYS A 72 11.26 9.83 12.21
N MET A 73 11.74 8.62 12.48
CA MET A 73 10.92 7.41 12.54
C MET A 73 9.86 7.49 13.64
N THR A 74 10.22 7.97 14.84
CA THR A 74 9.26 8.18 15.91
C THR A 74 8.17 9.17 15.52
N ALA A 75 8.54 10.29 14.89
CA ALA A 75 7.57 11.27 14.41
C ALA A 75 6.61 10.68 13.36
N LEU A 76 7.11 9.81 12.47
CA LEU A 76 6.26 9.14 11.50
C LEU A 76 5.28 8.15 12.16
N VAL A 77 5.71 7.38 13.16
CA VAL A 77 4.81 6.48 13.91
C VAL A 77 3.77 7.25 14.71
N GLN A 78 4.15 8.38 15.31
CA GLN A 78 3.22 9.29 15.98
C GLN A 78 2.18 9.82 15.01
N PHE A 79 2.60 10.32 13.84
CA PHE A 79 1.70 10.77 12.79
C PHE A 79 0.66 9.70 12.39
N MET A 80 1.10 8.46 12.20
CA MET A 80 0.21 7.33 11.87
C MET A 80 -0.89 7.11 12.92
N HIS A 81 -0.52 7.22 14.21
CA HIS A 81 -1.46 7.04 15.31
C HIS A 81 -2.33 8.27 15.57
N GLU A 82 -1.72 9.46 15.66
CA GLU A 82 -2.34 10.69 16.13
C GLU A 82 -3.13 11.41 15.03
N GLU A 83 -2.63 11.45 13.80
CA GLU A 83 -3.27 12.18 12.70
C GLU A 83 -4.00 11.20 11.77
N MET A 84 -3.30 10.21 11.20
CA MET A 84 -3.94 9.29 10.24
C MET A 84 -4.91 8.29 10.88
N SER A 85 -4.82 8.07 12.18
CA SER A 85 -5.65 7.08 12.89
C SER A 85 -5.56 5.67 12.29
N THR A 86 -4.41 5.29 11.72
CA THR A 86 -4.18 3.95 11.15
C THR A 86 -2.71 3.57 11.20
N LEU A 87 -2.42 2.28 11.46
CA LEU A 87 -1.06 1.76 11.33
C LEU A 87 -0.92 0.96 10.02
N MET A 88 0.08 1.33 9.25
CA MET A 88 0.39 0.85 7.90
C MET A 88 1.81 0.28 7.91
N LEU A 89 1.96 -0.93 8.44
CA LEU A 89 3.28 -1.51 8.79
C LEU A 89 4.18 -1.73 7.57
N ARG A 90 3.62 -2.26 6.47
CA ARG A 90 4.35 -2.48 5.22
C ARG A 90 4.86 -1.15 4.67
N GLU A 91 4.00 -0.15 4.66
CA GLU A 91 4.30 1.19 4.16
C GLU A 91 5.31 1.90 5.07
N LEU A 92 5.23 1.67 6.39
CA LEU A 92 6.23 2.16 7.35
C LEU A 92 7.62 1.56 7.07
N ILE A 93 7.71 0.28 6.68
CA ILE A 93 8.98 -0.33 6.28
C ILE A 93 9.57 0.39 5.05
N VAL A 94 8.74 0.71 4.07
CA VAL A 94 9.15 1.48 2.88
C VAL A 94 9.60 2.89 3.26
N CYS A 95 8.83 3.59 4.08
CA CYS A 95 9.19 4.93 4.55
C CYS A 95 10.47 4.94 5.40
N ALA A 96 10.77 3.85 6.11
CA ALA A 96 12.00 3.71 6.86
C ALA A 96 13.24 3.62 5.95
N ASP A 97 13.12 3.06 4.74
CA ASP A 97 14.21 3.06 3.76
C ASP A 97 14.57 4.49 3.33
N ILE A 98 13.57 5.37 3.20
CA ILE A 98 13.76 6.80 2.94
C ILE A 98 14.45 7.49 4.12
N LEU A 99 13.96 7.31 5.35
CA LEU A 99 14.43 8.07 6.51
C LEU A 99 15.73 7.55 7.15
N CYS A 100 16.02 6.26 7.05
CA CYS A 100 17.12 5.61 7.78
C CYS A 100 18.25 5.10 6.90
N GLN A 101 17.96 4.68 5.67
CA GLN A 101 18.93 3.92 4.85
C GLN A 101 19.44 4.66 3.61
N GLY A 102 19.05 5.93 3.44
CA GLY A 102 19.47 6.74 2.29
C GLY A 102 18.85 6.28 0.96
N GLY A 103 17.77 5.50 1.01
CA GLY A 103 17.01 5.06 -0.16
C GLY A 103 17.70 3.97 -0.99
N ARG A 104 17.69 2.75 -0.47
CA ARG A 104 18.24 1.59 -1.20
C ARG A 104 17.25 1.03 -2.21
N SER A 105 15.96 1.14 -1.95
CA SER A 105 14.91 0.74 -2.91
C SER A 105 14.81 1.73 -4.06
N GLN A 106 14.39 1.27 -5.24
CA GLN A 106 14.14 2.17 -6.37
C GLN A 106 13.03 3.19 -6.08
N LEU A 107 12.01 2.82 -5.29
CA LEU A 107 10.99 3.77 -4.84
C LEU A 107 11.63 4.93 -4.07
N SER A 108 12.48 4.64 -3.08
CA SER A 108 13.19 5.69 -2.35
C SER A 108 14.12 6.50 -3.26
N GLN A 109 14.81 5.86 -4.20
CA GLN A 109 15.64 6.56 -5.19
C GLN A 109 14.82 7.48 -6.11
N LYS A 110 13.62 7.07 -6.52
CA LYS A 110 12.68 7.92 -7.25
C LYS A 110 12.21 9.10 -6.41
N LEU A 111 12.14 8.95 -5.09
CA LEU A 111 11.76 10.03 -4.18
C LEU A 111 12.97 10.84 -3.69
N ASN A 112 14.20 10.44 -4.03
CA ASN A 112 15.39 11.28 -3.85
C ASN A 112 15.32 12.48 -4.80
N ALA A 113 15.83 13.62 -4.33
CA ALA A 113 15.79 14.87 -5.07
C ALA A 113 14.40 15.23 -5.62
N LEU A 114 13.32 14.85 -4.92
CA LEU A 114 11.94 15.06 -5.37
C LEU A 114 11.64 16.53 -5.74
N HIS A 115 12.22 17.48 -5.00
CA HIS A 115 12.10 18.92 -5.26
C HIS A 115 12.57 19.38 -6.66
N ASP A 116 13.45 18.61 -7.31
CA ASP A 116 13.97 18.92 -8.64
C ASP A 116 13.10 18.36 -9.77
N LYS A 117 12.12 17.51 -9.44
CA LYS A 117 11.23 16.90 -10.43
C LYS A 117 10.19 17.92 -10.93
N PRO A 118 9.79 17.86 -12.21
CA PRO A 118 8.84 18.79 -12.79
C PRO A 118 7.42 18.66 -12.20
N ALA A 119 7.01 17.44 -11.82
CA ALA A 119 5.71 17.15 -11.23
C ALA A 119 5.87 16.27 -9.96
N PRO A 120 6.36 16.83 -8.84
CA PRO A 120 6.74 16.02 -7.68
C PRO A 120 5.55 15.31 -7.02
N LEU A 121 4.37 15.94 -6.97
CA LEU A 121 3.17 15.33 -6.41
C LEU A 121 2.66 14.16 -7.27
N ALA A 122 2.77 14.26 -8.61
CA ALA A 122 2.41 13.15 -9.49
C ALA A 122 3.33 11.94 -9.28
N VAL A 123 4.63 12.18 -9.04
CA VAL A 123 5.58 11.10 -8.71
C VAL A 123 5.20 10.42 -7.40
N LEU A 124 4.85 11.19 -6.36
CA LEU A 124 4.36 10.66 -5.09
C LEU A 124 3.07 9.85 -5.26
N ARG A 125 2.11 10.36 -6.04
CA ARG A 125 0.85 9.66 -6.32
C ARG A 125 1.10 8.31 -7.02
N ASN A 126 2.02 8.26 -7.97
CA ASN A 126 2.37 7.01 -8.65
C ASN A 126 3.00 6.00 -7.67
N CYS A 127 3.91 6.44 -6.80
CA CYS A 127 4.44 5.57 -5.75
C CYS A 127 3.35 5.12 -4.76
N ALA A 128 2.36 5.96 -4.48
CA ALA A 128 1.21 5.61 -3.64
C ALA A 128 0.36 4.51 -4.28
N TRP A 129 0.15 4.56 -5.60
CA TRP A 129 -0.49 3.49 -6.37
C TRP A 129 0.29 2.18 -6.31
N ASP A 130 1.61 2.23 -6.43
CA ASP A 130 2.46 1.04 -6.32
C ASP A 130 2.30 0.36 -4.95
N LEU A 131 2.28 1.14 -3.86
CA LEU A 131 2.03 0.62 -2.51
C LEU A 131 0.61 0.06 -2.35
N TYR A 132 -0.38 0.76 -2.90
CA TYR A 132 -1.78 0.32 -2.85
C TYR A 132 -1.98 -1.01 -3.58
N LEU A 133 -1.33 -1.21 -4.74
CA LEU A 133 -1.40 -2.46 -5.49
C LEU A 133 -0.95 -3.64 -4.63
N LEU A 134 0.17 -3.50 -3.92
CA LEU A 134 0.67 -4.53 -3.01
C LEU A 134 -0.33 -4.81 -1.88
N ARG A 135 -0.87 -3.77 -1.25
CA ARG A 135 -1.87 -3.94 -0.19
C ARG A 135 -3.17 -4.58 -0.69
N SER A 136 -3.53 -4.31 -1.94
CA SER A 136 -4.70 -4.92 -2.57
C SER A 136 -4.48 -6.42 -2.80
N MET A 137 -3.29 -6.81 -3.27
CA MET A 137 -2.91 -8.21 -3.37
C MET A 137 -2.95 -8.92 -2.01
N ASP A 138 -2.43 -8.27 -0.97
CA ASP A 138 -2.46 -8.78 0.41
C ASP A 138 -3.91 -9.06 0.85
N ARG A 139 -4.81 -8.09 0.61
CA ARG A 139 -6.22 -8.20 0.96
C ARG A 139 -6.95 -9.30 0.18
N MET A 140 -6.57 -9.53 -1.07
CA MET A 140 -7.13 -10.63 -1.88
C MET A 140 -6.73 -12.00 -1.33
N SER A 141 -5.76 -12.10 -0.42
CA SER A 141 -5.31 -13.38 0.10
C SER A 141 -6.34 -14.05 1.04
N ASN A 142 -7.21 -13.26 1.69
CA ASN A 142 -8.34 -13.78 2.45
C ASN A 142 -9.65 -13.53 1.70
N THR A 143 -10.18 -14.56 1.05
CA THR A 143 -11.46 -14.52 0.33
C THR A 143 -12.63 -15.00 1.18
N SER A 144 -12.40 -15.34 2.46
CA SER A 144 -13.41 -15.92 3.34
C SER A 144 -14.50 -14.90 3.70
N SER A 145 -15.55 -14.85 2.89
CA SER A 145 -16.82 -14.17 3.21
C SER A 145 -17.83 -15.10 3.90
N GLN A 146 -17.58 -16.41 3.88
CA GLN A 146 -18.45 -17.44 4.46
C GLN A 146 -17.73 -18.17 5.61
N ALA A 147 -18.40 -18.27 6.76
CA ALA A 147 -17.86 -18.97 7.91
C ALA A 147 -17.65 -20.46 7.63
N GLY A 148 -16.44 -20.96 7.84
CA GLY A 148 -16.15 -22.41 7.90
C GLY A 148 -15.38 -22.99 6.71
N LEU A 149 -15.20 -22.23 5.63
CA LEU A 149 -14.36 -22.63 4.51
C LEU A 149 -13.06 -21.80 4.58
N GLY A 150 -11.96 -22.43 5.00
CA GLY A 150 -10.64 -21.80 5.09
C GLY A 150 -10.01 -21.59 3.71
N GLU A 151 -10.74 -20.95 2.80
CA GLU A 151 -10.28 -20.64 1.45
C GLU A 151 -9.28 -19.48 1.50
N PHE A 152 -8.15 -19.67 0.83
CA PHE A 152 -7.11 -18.66 0.73
C PHE A 152 -6.63 -18.58 -0.71
N TYR A 153 -6.23 -17.38 -1.10
CA TYR A 153 -5.59 -17.13 -2.38
C TYR A 153 -4.15 -16.69 -2.13
N VAL A 154 -3.20 -17.27 -2.86
CA VAL A 154 -1.81 -16.79 -2.84
C VAL A 154 -1.62 -15.94 -4.08
N ALA A 155 -1.64 -14.62 -3.90
CA ALA A 155 -1.39 -13.68 -4.99
C ALA A 155 0.06 -13.80 -5.46
N ASN A 156 0.25 -14.28 -6.69
CA ASN A 156 1.55 -14.30 -7.35
C ASN A 156 1.61 -13.15 -8.36
N LEU A 157 2.64 -12.31 -8.28
CA LEU A 157 2.90 -11.24 -9.24
C LEU A 157 4.13 -11.58 -10.07
N ILE A 158 3.94 -11.70 -11.39
CA ILE A 158 5.02 -11.73 -12.36
C ILE A 158 5.15 -10.31 -12.92
N THR A 159 6.25 -9.63 -12.61
CA THR A 159 6.47 -8.25 -13.03
C THR A 159 7.89 -8.02 -13.51
N PHE A 160 8.03 -7.17 -14.53
CA PHE A 160 9.31 -6.57 -14.93
C PHE A 160 9.54 -5.21 -14.26
N ASP A 161 8.53 -4.71 -13.54
CA ASP A 161 8.62 -3.51 -12.74
C ASP A 161 9.52 -3.77 -11.53
N ARG A 162 10.69 -3.12 -11.55
CA ARG A 162 11.69 -3.28 -10.49
C ARG A 162 11.28 -2.59 -9.20
N ASP A 163 10.47 -1.54 -9.26
CA ASP A 163 10.01 -0.81 -8.08
C ASP A 163 9.09 -1.66 -7.22
N LEU A 164 8.13 -2.34 -7.87
CA LEU A 164 7.25 -3.28 -7.19
C LEU A 164 8.03 -4.47 -6.61
N ALA A 165 8.97 -5.03 -7.39
CA ALA A 165 9.79 -6.16 -6.95
C ALA A 165 10.67 -5.79 -5.74
N ASP A 166 11.29 -4.62 -5.74
CA ASP A 166 12.15 -4.17 -4.65
C ASP A 166 11.34 -3.82 -3.40
N THR A 167 10.15 -3.23 -3.55
CA THR A 167 9.24 -2.96 -2.43
C THR A 167 8.77 -4.26 -1.76
N LEU A 168 8.45 -5.30 -2.56
CA LEU A 168 8.10 -6.62 -2.04
C LEU A 168 9.26 -7.26 -1.26
N ARG A 169 10.49 -7.15 -1.76
CA ARG A 169 11.69 -7.66 -1.09
C ARG A 169 11.98 -6.90 0.19
N LEU A 170 11.87 -5.58 0.18
CA LEU A 170 12.16 -4.72 1.32
C LEU A 170 11.23 -5.03 2.51
N ALA A 171 9.96 -5.34 2.24
CA ALA A 171 9.01 -5.68 3.29
C ALA A 171 9.30 -7.04 3.95
N GLU A 172 10.01 -7.95 3.28
CA GLU A 172 10.30 -9.32 3.76
C GLU A 172 9.08 -10.04 4.36
N LEU A 173 7.92 -9.91 3.71
CA LEU A 173 6.72 -10.63 4.11
C LEU A 173 6.93 -12.14 3.92
N ARG A 174 6.72 -12.91 4.99
CA ARG A 174 6.93 -14.35 5.03
C ARG A 174 5.63 -15.15 4.99
N ALA A 175 4.59 -14.67 5.66
CA ALA A 175 3.30 -15.36 5.73
C ALA A 175 2.14 -14.41 6.05
N TYR A 176 0.92 -14.93 5.93
CA TYR A 176 -0.29 -14.30 6.46
C TYR A 176 -0.98 -15.23 7.45
N ALA A 177 -1.44 -14.68 8.57
CA ALA A 177 -2.46 -15.31 9.38
C ALA A 177 -3.83 -14.84 8.88
N LEU A 178 -4.70 -15.78 8.53
CA LEU A 178 -6.02 -15.50 7.97
C LEU A 178 -7.09 -15.83 9.01
N HIS A 179 -8.04 -14.90 9.20
CA HIS A 179 -9.19 -15.17 10.05
C HIS A 179 -10.22 -16.00 9.27
N ARG A 180 -10.65 -17.14 9.82
CA ARG A 180 -11.50 -18.12 9.12
C ARG A 180 -12.95 -17.70 8.93
N SER A 181 -13.39 -16.66 9.64
CA SER A 181 -14.80 -16.22 9.66
C SER A 181 -14.94 -14.75 9.32
N SER A 182 -13.86 -14.08 8.91
CA SER A 182 -13.95 -12.72 8.39
C SER A 182 -12.83 -12.44 7.39
N PRO A 183 -12.92 -11.37 6.58
CA PRO A 183 -11.87 -10.96 5.66
C PRO A 183 -10.58 -10.46 6.33
N MET A 184 -10.48 -10.51 7.65
CA MET A 184 -9.30 -10.04 8.37
C MET A 184 -8.09 -10.92 8.08
N TYR A 185 -6.95 -10.29 7.86
CA TYR A 185 -5.66 -10.93 7.71
C TYR A 185 -4.61 -10.18 8.51
N PHE A 186 -3.53 -10.87 8.87
CA PHE A 186 -2.42 -10.29 9.59
C PHE A 186 -1.09 -10.69 8.93
N PRO A 187 -0.29 -9.73 8.44
CA PRO A 187 1.01 -10.03 7.83
C PRO A 187 2.02 -10.48 8.88
N VAL A 188 2.78 -11.52 8.55
CA VAL A 188 3.92 -12.02 9.34
C VAL A 188 5.18 -11.79 8.52
N TYR A 189 6.06 -10.94 9.05
CA TYR A 189 7.34 -10.60 8.44
C TYR A 189 8.46 -11.51 8.95
N ASN A 190 9.59 -11.51 8.26
CA ASN A 190 10.76 -12.31 8.64
C ASN A 190 11.36 -11.88 9.99
N GLU A 191 11.46 -10.57 10.23
CA GLU A 191 11.80 -9.98 11.53
C GLU A 191 10.52 -9.62 12.31
N SER A 192 10.53 -9.77 13.64
CA SER A 192 9.40 -9.32 14.45
C SER A 192 9.25 -7.80 14.39
N LEU A 193 8.01 -7.29 14.34
CA LEU A 193 7.76 -5.85 14.25
C LEU A 193 8.37 -5.08 15.43
N ASP A 194 8.28 -5.63 16.63
CA ASP A 194 8.84 -5.01 17.85
C ASP A 194 10.35 -4.84 17.72
N SER A 195 11.07 -5.93 17.39
CA SER A 195 12.52 -5.87 17.19
C SER A 195 12.91 -4.92 16.06
N TRP A 196 12.21 -5.00 14.93
CA TRP A 196 12.43 -4.17 13.75
C TRP A 196 12.24 -2.68 14.05
N LEU A 197 11.19 -2.34 14.78
CA LEU A 197 10.85 -0.96 15.12
C LEU A 197 11.80 -0.44 16.20
N LYS A 198 12.05 -1.22 17.26
CA LYS A 198 13.00 -0.90 18.33
C LYS A 198 14.38 -0.59 17.80
N ALA A 199 14.88 -1.34 16.82
CA ALA A 199 16.16 -1.07 16.16
C ALA A 199 16.18 0.30 15.45
N ARG A 200 15.04 0.79 14.97
CA ARG A 200 14.91 2.04 14.19
C ARG A 200 14.53 3.26 15.01
N VAL A 201 13.79 3.11 16.10
CA VAL A 201 13.40 4.24 16.97
C VAL A 201 14.27 4.34 18.24
N GLY A 202 14.92 3.24 18.62
CA GLY A 202 15.68 3.08 19.86
C GLY A 202 14.81 2.73 21.06
N GLU A 203 15.38 2.00 22.03
CA GLU A 203 14.72 1.50 23.25
C GLU A 203 13.83 2.56 23.92
N LYS A 204 14.41 3.73 24.24
CA LYS A 204 13.71 4.81 24.95
C LYS A 204 12.46 5.29 24.22
N ARG A 205 12.51 5.45 22.89
CA ARG A 205 11.36 5.93 22.11
C ARG A 205 10.37 4.79 21.86
N MET A 206 10.85 3.55 21.75
CA MET A 206 9.96 2.40 21.65
C MET A 206 9.05 2.29 22.88
N SER A 207 9.58 2.50 24.09
CA SER A 207 8.78 2.55 25.31
C SER A 207 7.69 3.63 25.27
N GLN A 208 7.97 4.79 24.68
CA GLN A 208 6.99 5.88 24.53
C GLN A 208 5.90 5.56 23.51
N LEU A 209 6.22 4.77 22.48
CA LEU A 209 5.27 4.36 21.44
C LEU A 209 4.43 3.14 21.85
N GLY A 210 4.78 2.45 22.94
CA GLY A 210 4.17 1.18 23.35
C GLY A 210 2.64 1.24 23.44
N GLU A 211 2.10 2.32 24.00
CA GLU A 211 0.66 2.53 24.15
C GLU A 211 -0.09 2.53 22.81
N PHE A 212 0.55 2.94 21.71
CA PHE A 212 -0.08 2.96 20.39
C PHE A 212 -0.37 1.55 19.86
N PHE A 213 0.37 0.55 20.32
CA PHE A 213 0.21 -0.85 19.90
C PHE A 213 -0.68 -1.66 20.84
N MET A 214 -1.10 -1.08 21.97
CA MET A 214 -2.04 -1.72 22.89
C MET A 214 -3.49 -1.57 22.42
N GLU A 215 -4.39 -2.33 23.04
CA GLU A 215 -5.82 -2.35 22.72
C GLU A 215 -6.44 -0.95 22.76
N ASP A 216 -6.10 -0.12 23.75
CA ASP A 216 -6.58 1.25 23.83
C ASP A 216 -6.12 2.09 22.63
N GLY A 217 -4.87 1.95 22.19
CA GLY A 217 -4.35 2.62 21.00
C GLY A 217 -5.09 2.17 19.72
N ILE A 218 -5.46 0.89 19.63
CA ILE A 218 -6.28 0.34 18.54
C ILE A 218 -7.68 0.95 18.56
N ASN A 219 -8.32 0.97 19.72
CA ASN A 219 -9.67 1.51 19.92
C ASN A 219 -9.74 3.01 19.65
N GLN A 220 -8.74 3.78 20.09
CA GLN A 220 -8.66 5.21 19.82
C GLN A 220 -8.56 5.51 18.32
N ARG A 221 -7.74 4.75 17.58
CA ARG A 221 -7.64 4.88 16.12
C ARG A 221 -8.96 4.51 15.44
N ALA A 222 -9.59 3.41 15.85
CA ALA A 222 -10.85 2.96 15.28
C ALA A 222 -11.96 4.02 15.40
N ARG A 223 -12.02 4.73 16.53
CA ARG A 223 -13.00 5.81 16.77
C ARG A 223 -12.75 7.08 15.95
N ARG A 224 -11.51 7.37 15.58
CA ARG A 224 -11.11 8.62 14.90
C ARG A 224 -10.91 8.48 13.39
N ARG A 225 -10.88 7.25 12.87
CA ARG A 225 -10.66 6.97 11.45
C ARG A 225 -11.74 7.63 10.59
N SER A 226 -11.31 8.44 9.62
CA SER A 226 -12.21 9.14 8.70
C SER A 226 -11.53 9.41 7.36
N HIS A 227 -12.18 9.01 6.26
CA HIS A 227 -11.68 9.29 4.90
C HIS A 227 -11.65 10.78 4.58
N SER A 228 -12.64 11.55 5.03
CA SER A 228 -12.65 13.01 4.82
C SER A 228 -11.52 13.71 5.56
N HIS A 229 -11.16 13.23 6.76
CA HIS A 229 -10.02 13.74 7.50
C HIS A 229 -8.70 13.47 6.78
N ILE A 230 -8.51 12.24 6.28
CA ILE A 230 -7.31 11.89 5.50
C ILE A 230 -7.17 12.76 4.26
N ARG A 231 -8.27 13.03 3.54
CA ARG A 231 -8.23 13.89 2.36
C ARG A 231 -7.83 15.32 2.72
N ALA A 232 -8.38 15.88 3.80
CA ALA A 232 -8.02 17.21 4.28
C ALA A 232 -6.53 17.28 4.69
N LEU A 233 -6.06 16.27 5.43
CA LEU A 233 -4.68 16.12 5.84
C LEU A 233 -3.73 16.04 4.62
N LEU A 234 -4.10 15.24 3.62
CA LEU A 234 -3.31 15.10 2.39
C LEU A 234 -3.18 16.43 1.64
N GLU A 235 -4.26 17.21 1.53
CA GLU A 235 -4.23 18.53 0.87
C GLU A 235 -3.39 19.56 1.65
N GLU A 236 -3.40 19.52 2.98
CA GLU A 236 -2.51 20.33 3.82
C GLU A 236 -1.04 19.94 3.64
N ASP A 237 -0.76 18.65 3.64
CA ASP A 237 0.59 18.13 3.50
C ASP A 237 1.18 18.37 2.11
N ARG A 238 0.36 18.24 1.05
CA ARG A 238 0.74 18.62 -0.32
C ARG A 238 1.19 20.08 -0.37
N ARG A 239 0.39 21.00 0.20
CA ARG A 239 0.74 22.43 0.26
C ARG A 239 2.04 22.67 1.03
N THR A 240 2.16 22.07 2.22
CA THR A 240 3.35 22.18 3.07
C THR A 240 4.61 21.69 2.36
N LEU A 241 4.53 20.56 1.64
CA LEU A 241 5.66 20.02 0.91
C LEU A 241 6.09 20.92 -0.25
N ILE A 242 5.14 21.49 -1.00
CA ILE A 242 5.44 22.43 -2.08
C ILE A 242 6.10 23.70 -1.53
N ASP A 243 5.63 24.23 -0.41
CA ASP A 243 6.25 25.39 0.25
C ASP A 243 7.69 25.10 0.69
N LEU A 244 7.95 23.90 1.23
CA LEU A 244 9.31 23.46 1.57
C LEU A 244 10.22 23.39 0.33
N PHE A 245 9.70 22.93 -0.82
CA PHE A 245 10.46 22.89 -2.07
C PHE A 245 10.78 24.30 -2.57
N ALA A 246 9.84 25.23 -2.47
CA ALA A 246 10.05 26.62 -2.86
C ALA A 246 11.16 27.27 -2.02
N ARG A 247 11.14 27.09 -0.70
CA ARG A 247 12.18 27.61 0.23
C ARG A 247 13.56 27.03 -0.05
N LYS A 248 13.63 25.74 -0.38
CA LYS A 248 14.88 25.08 -0.71
C LYS A 248 15.48 25.59 -2.03
N LYS A 249 14.64 25.85 -3.04
CA LYS A 249 15.06 26.45 -4.32
C LYS A 249 15.53 27.89 -4.17
N SER A 250 14.98 28.66 -3.23
CA SER A 250 15.39 30.04 -2.95
C SER A 250 16.63 30.14 -2.04
N GLY A 251 17.21 29.02 -1.59
CA GLY A 251 18.38 29.01 -0.70
C GLY A 251 18.07 29.51 0.73
N GLN A 252 16.79 29.58 1.12
CA GLN A 252 16.36 29.96 2.46
C GLN A 252 16.22 28.70 3.32
N THR A 253 17.33 28.20 3.84
CA THR A 253 17.35 27.15 4.88
C THR A 253 18.36 27.50 5.96
#